data_AF-A0AA50U018-F1
#
_entry.id   AF-A0AA50U018-F1
#
_cell.length_a   1.000
_cell.length_b   1.000
_cell.length_c   1.000
_cell.angle_alpha   90.00
_cell.angle_beta   90.00
_cell.angle_gamma   90.00
#
_symmetry.space_group_name_H-M   'P 1'
#
loop_
_entity.id
_entity.type
_entity.pdbx_description
1 polymer ?
#
loop_
_entity_poly.entity_id
_entity_poly.type
_entity_poly.pdbx_seq_one_letter_code
_entity_poly.pdbx_strand_id
1 'polypeptide(L)' 'EISNPIGIAAGFDKHGDAVCGLRKIGFAIVEIGSVTPEPQPGNPKPRVFRLPEDHAVINRYGFNSEGHDNVLKKIENIDK' A
#
# COMPACT_ATOMS: atom_id res chain seq x y z
N GLU A 1 3.74 -7.24 -19.53
CA GLU A 1 3.67 -8.70 -19.31
C GLU A 1 3.91 -8.98 -17.84
N ILE A 2 3.16 -9.90 -17.23
CA ILE A 2 3.31 -10.28 -15.83
C ILE A 2 4.42 -11.34 -15.78
N SER A 3 5.55 -11.04 -15.14
CA SER A 3 6.72 -11.92 -15.15
C SER A 3 6.57 -13.16 -14.28
N ASN A 4 5.69 -13.11 -13.26
CA ASN A 4 5.36 -14.22 -12.37
C ASN A 4 4.00 -13.95 -11.68
N PRO A 5 3.32 -14.95 -11.11
CA PRO A 5 1.96 -14.77 -10.55
C PRO A 5 1.94 -14.13 -9.15
N ILE A 6 3.08 -13.68 -8.61
CA ILE A 6 3.17 -13.16 -7.25
C ILE A 6 3.03 -11.63 -7.25
N GLY A 7 2.06 -11.15 -6.48
CA GLY A 7 1.82 -9.73 -6.25
C GLY A 7 1.86 -9.37 -4.77
N ILE A 8 2.00 -8.07 -4.50
CA ILE A 8 1.82 -7.50 -3.17
C ILE A 8 0.47 -6.80 -3.10
N ALA A 9 -0.30 -7.14 -2.06
CA ALA A 9 -1.66 -6.68 -1.89
C ALA A 9 -1.73 -5.21 -1.43
N ALA A 10 -2.90 -4.60 -1.68
CA ALA A 10 -3.25 -3.29 -1.16
C ALA A 10 -3.09 -3.19 0.37
N GLY A 11 -2.88 -1.98 0.84
CA GLY A 11 -2.70 -1.65 2.25
C GLY A 11 -1.25 -1.65 2.71
N PHE A 12 -0.33 -2.25 1.94
CA PHE A 12 1.11 -2.21 2.20
C PHE A 12 1.73 -0.88 1.75
N ASP A 13 1.68 -0.56 0.46
CA ASP A 13 2.14 0.71 -0.10
C ASP A 13 0.93 1.61 -0.43
N LYS A 14 0.43 2.31 0.59
CA LYS A 14 -0.81 3.08 0.49
C LYS A 14 -0.72 4.28 -0.46
N HIS A 15 0.46 4.86 -0.63
CA HIS A 15 0.62 6.12 -1.37
C HIS A 15 1.56 5.99 -2.58
N GLY A 16 2.01 4.77 -2.90
CA GLY A 16 2.92 4.53 -4.02
C GLY A 16 4.37 4.93 -3.73
N ASP A 17 4.78 4.93 -2.46
CA ASP A 17 6.11 5.37 -2.03
C ASP A 17 7.21 4.34 -2.37
N ALA A 18 6.85 3.07 -2.60
CA ALA A 18 7.80 1.96 -2.70
C ALA A 18 7.62 1.06 -3.93
N VAL A 19 6.76 1.43 -4.89
CA VAL A 19 6.45 0.61 -6.09
C VAL A 19 7.68 0.08 -6.81
N CYS A 20 8.66 0.95 -7.11
CA CYS A 20 9.89 0.56 -7.80
C CYS A 20 10.74 -0.43 -6.99
N GLY A 21 10.82 -0.24 -5.67
CA GLY A 21 11.54 -1.15 -4.78
C GLY A 21 10.88 -2.52 -4.70
N LEU A 22 9.55 -2.56 -4.58
CA LEU A 22 8.76 -3.79 -4.53
C LEU A 22 8.89 -4.61 -5.83
N ARG A 23 8.88 -3.94 -6.99
CA ARG A 23 9.14 -4.60 -8.28
C ARG A 23 10.56 -5.17 -8.35
N LYS A 24 11.57 -4.43 -7.88
CA LYS A 24 12.97 -4.89 -7.86
C LYS A 24 13.21 -6.10 -6.96
N ILE A 25 12.42 -6.26 -5.89
CA ILE A 25 12.49 -7.42 -4.98
C ILE A 25 11.80 -8.66 -5.57
N GLY A 26 11.00 -8.50 -6.63
CA GLY A 26 10.49 -9.62 -7.44
C GLY A 26 8.97 -9.70 -7.57
N PHE A 27 8.20 -8.79 -6.95
CA PHE A 27 6.75 -8.73 -7.17
C PHE A 27 6.43 -8.28 -8.59
N ALA A 28 5.69 -9.09 -9.34
CA ALA A 28 5.27 -8.74 -10.69
C ALA A 28 4.09 -7.75 -10.70
N ILE A 29 3.30 -7.76 -9.63
CA ILE A 29 2.12 -6.90 -9.46
C ILE A 29 2.27 -6.16 -8.12
N VAL A 30 2.09 -4.84 -8.14
CA VAL A 30 2.05 -4.01 -6.93
C VAL A 30 0.72 -3.29 -6.88
N GLU A 31 -0.15 -3.67 -5.94
CA GLU A 31 -1.42 -3.01 -5.71
C GLU A 31 -1.25 -1.93 -4.63
N ILE A 32 -1.21 -0.66 -5.03
CA ILE A 32 -1.12 0.46 -4.09
C ILE A 32 -2.48 0.75 -3.42
N GLY A 33 -2.46 1.58 -2.38
CA GLY A 33 -3.69 2.07 -1.73
C GLY A 33 -4.09 1.25 -0.51
N SER A 34 -5.36 1.23 -0.09
CA SER A 34 -6.49 1.98 -0.69
C SER A 34 -6.30 3.50 -0.56
N VAL A 35 -6.46 4.19 -1.68
CA VAL A 35 -6.45 5.65 -1.77
C VAL A 35 -7.89 6.15 -1.73
N THR A 36 -8.11 7.22 -0.98
CA THR A 36 -9.41 7.90 -0.90
C THR A 36 -9.43 9.15 -1.76
N PRO A 37 -10.62 9.64 -2.17
CA PRO A 37 -10.71 10.93 -2.86
C PRO A 37 -10.07 12.04 -2.03
N GLU A 38 -10.55 12.26 -0.82
CA GLU A 38 -9.98 13.25 0.10
C GLU A 38 -8.96 12.63 1.07
N PRO A 39 -7.95 13.40 1.53
CA PRO A 39 -7.02 12.92 2.55
C PRO A 39 -7.72 12.62 3.87
N GLN A 40 -7.29 11.57 4.56
CA GLN A 40 -7.76 11.29 5.92
C GLN A 40 -6.72 10.56 6.76
N PRO A 41 -6.65 10.84 8.08
CA PRO A 41 -5.62 10.27 8.95
C PRO A 41 -5.87 8.79 9.31
N GLY A 42 -7.11 8.31 9.11
CA GLY A 42 -7.60 7.03 9.62
C GLY A 42 -7.76 6.99 11.14
N ASN A 43 -7.93 5.80 11.71
CA ASN A 43 -8.21 5.62 13.13
C ASN A 43 -7.02 5.98 14.04
N PRO A 44 -7.21 6.41 15.30
CA PRO A 44 -6.11 6.64 16.25
C PRO A 44 -5.23 5.40 16.47
N LYS A 45 -3.94 5.61 16.76
CA LYS A 45 -3.00 4.53 17.13
C LYS A 45 -3.22 4.11 18.60
N PRO A 46 -2.91 2.85 18.99
CA PRO A 46 -2.44 1.74 18.15
C PRO A 46 -3.57 1.13 17.31
N ARG A 47 -3.25 0.71 16.07
CA ARG A 47 -4.22 0.26 15.07
C ARG A 47 -3.76 -0.90 14.17
N VAL A 48 -2.61 -1.49 14.48
CA VAL A 48 -2.08 -2.71 13.87
C VAL A 48 -1.42 -3.54 14.96
N PHE A 49 -1.72 -4.82 14.98
CA PHE A 49 -1.31 -5.76 16.02
C PHE A 49 -0.86 -7.04 15.33
N ARG A 50 0.35 -7.49 15.64
CA ARG A 50 0.88 -8.78 15.17
C ARG A 50 0.58 -9.84 16.22
N LEU A 51 0.16 -11.01 15.77
CA LEU A 51 -0.07 -12.20 16.60
C LEU A 51 0.90 -13.28 16.07
N PRO A 52 2.16 -13.29 16.54
CA PRO A 52 3.20 -14.16 15.99
C PRO A 52 2.86 -15.65 16.09
N GLU A 53 2.24 -16.06 17.20
CA GLU A 53 1.86 -17.45 17.49
C GLU A 53 0.83 -17.98 16.49
N ASP A 54 -0.06 -17.11 16.02
CA ASP A 54 -1.10 -17.43 15.03
C ASP A 54 -0.64 -17.15 13.58
N HIS A 55 0.59 -16.67 13.39
CA HIS A 55 1.07 -16.13 12.11
C HIS A 55 0.12 -15.08 11.49
N ALA A 56 -0.50 -14.24 12.33
CA ALA A 56 -1.60 -13.36 11.93
C ALA A 56 -1.34 -11.88 12.23
N VAL A 57 -2.15 -11.03 11.59
CA VAL A 57 -2.17 -9.58 11.82
C VAL A 57 -3.62 -9.10 11.89
N ILE A 58 -3.94 -8.34 12.93
CA ILE A 58 -5.21 -7.60 13.03
C ILE A 58 -4.92 -6.12 12.83
N ASN A 59 -5.68 -5.47 11.96
CA ASN A 59 -5.58 -4.04 11.75
C ASN A 59 -6.95 -3.36 11.73
N ARG A 60 -6.95 -2.09 12.10
CA ARG A 60 -8.11 -1.18 12.05
C ARG A 60 -7.64 0.18 11.58
N TYR A 61 -6.95 0.23 10.44
CA TYR A 61 -6.37 1.48 9.91
C TYR A 61 -7.41 2.56 9.62
N GLY A 62 -8.60 2.18 9.14
CA GLY A 62 -9.64 3.13 8.75
C GLY A 62 -9.26 3.98 7.54
N PHE A 63 -8.76 3.34 6.47
CA PHE A 63 -8.39 4.00 5.21
C PHE A 63 -7.53 5.26 5.34
N ASN A 64 -6.50 5.25 6.18
CA ASN A 64 -5.51 6.33 6.19
C ASN A 64 -4.89 6.49 4.79
N SER A 65 -4.95 7.70 4.26
CA SER A 65 -4.66 8.04 2.85
C SER A 65 -4.31 9.53 2.74
N GLU A 66 -3.35 9.86 1.89
CA GLU A 66 -2.97 11.25 1.55
C GLU A 66 -3.89 11.90 0.51
N GLY A 67 -4.92 11.21 0.02
CA GLY A 67 -5.84 11.70 -1.01
C GLY A 67 -5.35 11.43 -2.44
N HIS A 68 -6.27 11.30 -3.38
CA HIS A 68 -5.96 10.85 -4.75
C HIS A 68 -5.06 11.81 -5.52
N ASP A 69 -5.24 13.13 -5.36
CA ASP A 69 -4.40 14.13 -6.01
C ASP A 69 -2.93 14.02 -5.60
N ASN A 70 -2.66 13.75 -4.32
CA ASN A 70 -1.30 13.62 -3.80
C ASN A 70 -0.66 12.31 -4.25
N VAL A 71 -1.43 11.21 -4.22
CA VAL A 71 -0.93 9.90 -4.67
C VAL A 71 -0.68 9.93 -6.18
N LEU A 72 -1.55 10.55 -6.98
CA LEU A 72 -1.36 10.68 -8.42
C LEU A 72 -0.02 11.36 -8.75
N LYS A 73 0.29 12.49 -8.10
CA LYS A 73 1.57 13.20 -8.27
C LYS A 73 2.79 12.33 -7.96
N LYS A 74 2.69 11.43 -6.98
CA LYS A 74 3.78 10.50 -6.63
C LYS A 74 3.97 9.43 -7.70
N ILE A 75 2.88 8.90 -8.25
CA ILE A 75 2.93 7.73 -9.14
C ILE A 75 3.02 8.08 -10.62
N GLU A 76 2.74 9.32 -11.02
CA GLU A 76 2.71 9.78 -12.41
C GLU A 76 3.97 9.46 -13.22
N ASN A 77 5.13 9.35 -12.56
CA ASN A 77 6.42 9.12 -13.20
C ASN A 77 7.09 7.80 -12.79
N ILE A 78 6.38 6.86 -12.18
CA ILE A 78 6.96 5.58 -11.71
C ILE A 78 7.45 4.69 -12.86
N ASP A 79 6.87 4.85 -14.05
CA ASP A 79 7.17 4.04 -15.24
C ASP A 79 7.85 4.84 -16.37
N LYS A 80 8.35 6.06 -16.09
CA LYS A 80 9.25 6.80 -17.00
C LYS A 80 10.71 6.48 -16.68
#